data_AF-X1GV39-F1
#
_entry.id   AF-X1GV39-F1
#
_cell.length_a   1.000
_cell.length_b   1.000
_cell.length_c   1.000
_cell.angle_alpha   90.00
_cell.angle_beta   90.00
_cell.angle_gamma   90.00
#
_symmetry.space_group_name_H-M   'P 1'
#
loop_
_entity.id
_entity.type
_entity.pdbx_description
1 polymer ?
#
loop_
_entity_poly.entity_id
_entity_poly.type
_entity_poly.pdbx_seq_one_letter_code
_entity_poly.pdbx_strand_id
1 'polypeptide(L)'
;MFKIVTFDTNGEGFRTVLKDYQEVALRYLWRLDGEGASSRDIWVNVNKIMMSDPSQRDSISRASIINFMNHMVDEDLVAYYEITGKGGHRRIYSAKY
;
A
#
# COMPACT_ATOMS: atom_id res chain seq x y z
N MET A 1 -24.10 -2.15 -7.13
CA MET A 1 -23.72 -0.88 -6.49
C MET A 1 -22.70 -0.20 -7.39
N PHE A 2 -22.96 1.00 -7.89
CA PHE A 2 -21.97 1.73 -8.68
C PHE A 2 -20.98 2.39 -7.71
N LYS A 3 -19.66 2.16 -7.89
CA LYS A 3 -18.63 2.90 -7.15
C LYS A 3 -18.41 4.24 -7.85
N ILE A 4 -18.56 5.32 -7.10
CA ILE A 4 -18.19 6.66 -7.57
C ILE A 4 -16.68 6.78 -7.38
N VAL A 5 -15.96 6.99 -8.48
CA VAL A 5 -14.55 7.34 -8.45
C VAL A 5 -14.45 8.86 -8.49
N THR A 6 -13.80 9.45 -7.49
CA THR A 6 -13.50 10.88 -7.46
C THR A 6 -12.07 11.08 -7.93
N PHE A 7 -11.90 11.93 -8.94
CA PHE A 7 -10.59 12.32 -9.46
C PHE A 7 -10.21 13.69 -8.89
N ASP A 8 -9.05 13.77 -8.25
CA ASP A 8 -8.41 15.06 -7.97
C ASP A 8 -7.73 15.56 -9.25
N THR A 9 -8.30 16.60 -9.85
CA THR A 9 -7.79 17.20 -11.10
C THR A 9 -6.50 18.00 -10.91
N ASN A 10 -6.05 18.22 -9.67
CA ASN A 10 -4.75 18.83 -9.40
C ASN A 10 -3.62 17.78 -9.28
N GLY A 11 -3.97 16.51 -9.13
CA GLY A 11 -3.01 15.40 -9.12
C GLY A 11 -2.65 14.95 -10.53
N GLU A 12 -1.53 14.24 -10.65
CA GLU A 12 -1.10 13.64 -11.92
C GLU A 12 -1.02 12.12 -11.83
N GLY A 13 -1.34 11.43 -12.93
CA GLY A 13 -1.27 9.98 -13.02
C GLY A 13 -2.08 9.27 -11.94
N PHE A 14 -1.44 8.36 -11.19
CA PHE A 14 -2.11 7.64 -10.09
C PHE A 14 -2.54 8.53 -8.93
N ARG A 15 -1.91 9.70 -8.75
CA ARG A 15 -2.26 10.62 -7.65
C ARG A 15 -3.60 11.31 -7.85
N THR A 16 -4.19 11.18 -9.04
CA THR A 16 -5.58 11.62 -9.29
C THR A 16 -6.58 10.80 -8.47
N VAL A 17 -6.24 9.56 -8.09
CA VAL A 17 -7.15 8.64 -7.39
C VAL A 17 -6.54 7.99 -6.14
N LEU A 18 -5.23 8.12 -5.95
CA LEU A 18 -4.50 7.61 -4.80
C LEU A 18 -3.84 8.74 -4.02
N LYS A 19 -3.76 8.58 -2.71
CA LYS A 19 -2.87 9.39 -1.85
C LYS A 19 -1.40 9.02 -2.13
N ASP A 20 -0.47 9.92 -1.82
CA ASP A 20 0.97 9.70 -2.03
C ASP A 20 1.46 8.36 -1.46
N TYR A 21 1.11 8.06 -0.20
CA TYR A 21 1.55 6.82 0.45
C TYR A 21 0.94 5.56 -0.19
N GLN A 22 -0.25 5.68 -0.77
CA GLN A 22 -0.95 4.58 -1.41
C GLN A 22 -0.27 4.23 -2.73
N GLU A 23 0.07 5.25 -3.53
CA GLU A 23 0.85 5.05 -4.75
C GLU A 23 2.21 4.44 -4.43
N VAL A 24 2.93 4.96 -3.43
CA VAL A 24 4.24 4.42 -3.01
C VAL A 24 4.12 2.96 -2.55
N ALA A 25 3.07 2.63 -1.78
CA ALA A 25 2.83 1.26 -1.32
C ALA A 25 2.60 0.29 -2.49
N LEU A 26 1.75 0.65 -3.46
CA LEU A 26 1.51 -0.18 -4.64
C LEU A 26 2.78 -0.30 -5.49
N ARG A 27 3.50 0.79 -5.75
CA ARG A 27 4.75 0.75 -6.52
C ARG A 27 5.81 -0.12 -5.86
N TYR A 28 5.91 -0.09 -4.53
CA TYR A 28 6.80 -0.99 -3.79
C TYR A 28 6.39 -2.44 -4.02
N LEU A 29 5.11 -2.77 -3.80
CA LEU A 29 4.59 -4.13 -3.92
C LEU A 29 4.76 -4.70 -5.34
N TRP A 30 4.51 -3.90 -6.37
CA TRP A 30 4.64 -4.27 -7.79
C TRP A 30 6.08 -4.43 -8.28
N ARG A 31 7.06 -3.95 -7.51
CA ARG A 31 8.49 -4.11 -7.83
C ARG A 31 9.12 -5.31 -7.13
N LEU A 32 8.39 -6.01 -6.27
CA LEU A 32 8.92 -7.17 -5.58
C LEU A 32 8.94 -8.35 -6.53
N ASP A 33 10.12 -8.92 -6.71
CA ASP A 33 10.27 -10.27 -7.24
C ASP A 33 10.03 -11.26 -6.09
N GLY A 34 8.98 -12.09 -6.16
CA GLY A 34 8.74 -13.18 -5.22
C GLY A 34 7.41 -13.12 -4.46
N GLU A 35 7.40 -13.65 -3.22
CA GLU A 35 6.16 -13.96 -2.48
C GLU A 35 5.39 -12.73 -1.94
N GLY A 36 5.95 -11.53 -2.09
CA GLY A 36 5.32 -10.30 -1.60
C GLY A 36 5.86 -9.81 -0.26
N ALA A 37 5.07 -9.02 0.47
CA ALA A 37 5.54 -8.29 1.65
C ALA A 37 4.49 -8.22 2.77
N SER A 38 4.96 -8.23 4.03
CA SER A 38 4.08 -7.97 5.17
C SER A 38 3.72 -6.49 5.27
N SER A 39 2.65 -6.16 6.01
CA SER A 39 2.29 -4.76 6.29
C SER A 39 3.41 -3.96 6.96
N ARG A 40 4.31 -4.63 7.71
CA ARG A 40 5.49 -3.99 8.29
C ARG A 40 6.51 -3.62 7.23
N ASP A 41 6.80 -4.54 6.30
CA ASP A 41 7.82 -4.32 5.27
C ASP A 41 7.38 -3.21 4.31
N ILE A 42 6.10 -3.21 3.93
CA ILE A 42 5.49 -2.16 3.14
C ILE A 42 5.58 -0.82 3.88
N TRP A 43 5.18 -0.79 5.17
CA TRP A 43 5.24 0.42 5.99
C TRP A 43 6.66 1.01 6.12
N VAL A 44 7.66 0.16 6.36
CA VAL A 44 9.07 0.60 6.44
C VAL A 44 9.51 1.24 5.12
N ASN A 45 9.22 0.60 3.98
CA ASN A 45 9.62 1.12 2.67
C ASN A 45 8.88 2.41 2.30
N VAL A 46 7.57 2.47 2.55
CA VAL A 46 6.76 3.67 2.32
C VAL A 46 7.30 4.85 3.11
N ASN A 47 7.52 4.69 4.42
CA ASN A 47 8.03 5.79 5.24
C ASN A 47 9.46 6.17 4.88
N LYS A 48 10.33 5.21 4.53
CA LYS A 48 11.68 5.52 4.04
C LYS A 48 11.64 6.41 2.80
N ILE A 49 10.75 6.12 1.85
CA ILE A 49 10.60 6.90 0.62
C ILE A 49 9.96 8.25 0.91
N MET A 50 8.83 8.28 1.62
CA MET A 50 8.13 9.54 1.91
C MET A 50 8.97 10.51 2.71
N MET A 51 9.68 10.04 3.74
CA MET A 51 10.52 10.91 4.57
C MET A 51 11.83 11.35 3.88
N SER A 52 12.13 10.84 2.67
CA SER A 52 13.24 11.36 1.86
C SER A 52 12.87 12.63 1.10
N ASP A 53 11.57 12.93 0.97
CA ASP A 53 11.06 14.16 0.39
C ASP A 53 10.93 15.22 1.50
N PRO A 54 11.66 16.36 1.41
CA PRO A 54 11.61 17.41 2.43
C PRO A 54 10.26 18.12 2.54
N SER A 55 9.36 17.95 1.57
CA SER A 55 7.98 18.46 1.65
C SER A 55 7.07 17.61 2.53
N GLN A 56 7.44 16.35 2.79
CA GLN A 56 6.67 15.41 3.60
C GLN A 56 7.09 15.52 5.06
N ARG A 57 6.14 15.85 5.94
CA ARG A 57 6.43 16.14 7.35
C ARG A 57 6.16 14.99 8.32
N ASP A 58 5.25 14.09 7.95
CA ASP A 58 4.75 13.06 8.86
C ASP A 58 4.91 11.66 8.29
N SER A 59 5.32 10.74 9.16
CA SER A 59 5.30 9.31 8.84
C SER A 59 3.87 8.78 8.79
N ILE A 60 3.60 7.88 7.86
CA ILE A 60 2.32 7.16 7.79
C ILE A 60 2.25 6.09 8.87
N SER A 61 1.06 5.89 9.43
CA SER A 61 0.82 4.82 10.40
C SER A 61 0.80 3.44 9.72
N ARG A 62 1.24 2.39 10.43
CA ARG A 62 1.13 1.02 9.91
C ARG A 62 -0.33 0.59 9.72
N ALA A 63 -1.26 1.12 10.51
CA ALA A 63 -2.69 0.85 10.37
C ALA A 63 -3.23 1.39 9.03
N SER A 64 -2.78 2.56 8.58
CA SER A 64 -3.15 3.12 7.27
C SER A 64 -2.70 2.21 6.11
N ILE A 65 -1.53 1.59 6.22
CA ILE A 65 -1.05 0.59 5.25
C ILE A 65 -1.93 -0.67 5.28
N ILE A 66 -2.25 -1.20 6.46
CA ILE A 66 -3.10 -2.39 6.59
C ILE A 66 -4.47 -2.15 5.97
N ASN A 67 -5.12 -1.04 6.32
CA ASN A 67 -6.45 -0.71 5.80
C ASN A 67 -6.43 -0.56 4.29
N PHE A 68 -5.40 0.09 3.74
CA PHE A 68 -5.28 0.27 2.30
C PHE A 68 -5.00 -1.05 1.57
N MET A 69 -4.10 -1.90 2.07
CA MET A 69 -3.84 -3.21 1.44
C MET A 69 -5.06 -4.12 1.49
N ASN A 70 -5.80 -4.15 2.59
CA ASN A 70 -7.05 -4.89 2.67
C ASN A 70 -8.10 -4.35 1.69
N HIS A 71 -8.21 -3.03 1.55
CA HIS A 71 -9.08 -2.45 0.55
C HIS A 71 -8.68 -2.88 -0.88
N MET A 72 -7.38 -2.94 -1.20
CA MET A 72 -6.93 -3.41 -2.51
C MET A 72 -7.12 -4.91 -2.73
N VAL A 73 -7.17 -5.71 -1.65
CA VAL A 73 -7.63 -7.10 -1.70
C VAL A 73 -9.12 -7.15 -2.05
N ASP A 74 -9.95 -6.30 -1.44
CA ASP A 74 -11.39 -6.21 -1.73
C ASP A 74 -11.68 -5.71 -3.15
N GLU A 75 -10.79 -4.88 -3.71
CA GLU A 75 -10.81 -4.47 -5.13
C GLU A 75 -10.21 -5.51 -6.09
N ASP A 76 -9.77 -6.67 -5.59
CA ASP A 76 -9.17 -7.76 -6.37
C ASP A 76 -7.86 -7.37 -7.11
N LEU A 77 -7.16 -6.34 -6.62
CA LEU A 77 -5.88 -5.86 -7.17
C LEU A 77 -4.67 -6.46 -6.46
N VAL A 78 -4.83 -6.78 -5.18
CA VAL A 78 -3.77 -7.33 -4.31
C VAL A 78 -4.20 -8.72 -3.84
N ALA A 79 -3.32 -9.70 -3.95
CA ALA A 79 -3.52 -11.01 -3.35
C ALA A 79 -2.89 -11.04 -1.95
N TYR A 80 -3.30 -12.01 -1.13
CA TYR A 80 -2.59 -12.29 0.12
C TYR A 80 -2.57 -13.78 0.43
N TYR A 81 -1.57 -14.18 1.21
CA TYR A 81 -1.59 -15.42 1.97
C TYR A 81 -1.24 -15.13 3.43
N GLU A 82 -1.53 -16.08 4.31
CA GLU A 82 -1.28 -15.93 5.75
C GLU A 82 -0.12 -16.81 6.19
N ILE A 83 0.73 -16.24 7.04
CA ILE A 83 1.77 -16.97 7.74
C ILE A 83 1.62 -16.79 9.25
N THR A 84 2.05 -17.79 10.01
CA THR A 84 2.08 -17.73 11.46
C THR A 84 3.48 -17.32 11.93
N GLY A 85 3.57 -16.47 12.94
CA GLY A 85 4.83 -16.08 13.56
C GLY A 85 4.68 -15.66 15.01
N LYS A 86 5.78 -15.14 15.59
CA LYS A 86 5.70 -14.49 16.91
C LYS A 86 4.74 -13.30 16.84
N GLY A 87 3.67 -13.35 17.62
CA GLY A 87 2.61 -12.33 17.61
C GLY A 87 1.35 -12.68 16.81
N GLY A 88 1.23 -13.91 16.30
CA GLY A 88 0.00 -14.42 15.67
C GLY A 88 0.08 -14.53 14.14
N HIS A 89 -1.09 -14.50 13.51
CA HIS A 89 -1.23 -14.53 12.05
C HIS A 89 -0.86 -13.19 11.43
N ARG A 90 -0.14 -13.22 10.31
CA ARG A 90 0.19 -12.04 9.51
C ARG A 90 -0.06 -12.34 8.04
N ARG A 91 -0.65 -11.36 7.35
CA ARG A 91 -0.82 -11.37 5.89
C ARG A 91 0.47 -10.96 5.21
N ILE A 92 0.78 -11.66 4.12
CA ILE A 92 1.78 -11.30 3.14
C ILE A 92 1.02 -10.94 1.88
N TYR A 93 1.16 -9.68 1.46
CA TYR A 93 0.46 -9.12 0.31
C TYR A 93 1.36 -9.25 -0.92
N SER A 94 0.78 -9.53 -2.08
CA SER A 94 1.48 -9.57 -3.36
C SER A 94 0.65 -8.91 -4.46
N ALA A 95 1.34 -8.36 -5.46
CA ALA A 95 0.68 -7.86 -6.66
C ALA A 95 0.02 -9.02 -7.42
N LYS A 96 -1.22 -8.82 -7.90
CA LYS A 96 -1.94 -9.86 -8.66
C LYS A 96 -1.56 -9.90 -10.15
N TYR A 97 -1.07 -8.79 -10.70
CA TYR A 97 -0.78 -8.59 -12.12
C TYR A 97 0.60 -8.00 -12.35
#